data_AF-A0A5C5RVU7-F1
#
_entry.id   AF-A0A5C5RVU7-F1
#
_cell.length_a   1.000
_cell.length_b   1.000
_cell.length_c   1.000
_cell.angle_alpha   90.00
_cell.angle_beta   90.00
_cell.angle_gamma   90.00
#
_symmetry.space_group_name_H-M   'P 1'
#
loop_
_entity.id
_entity.type
_entity.pdbx_description
1 polymer ?
#
loop_
_entity_poly.entity_id
_entity_poly.type
_entity_poly.pdbx_seq_one_letter_code
_entity_poly.pdbx_strand_id
1 'polypeptide(L)'
;MIDFLWGLAGGVVAVIAVSLIVACVLPAVPGIEAATPTRGDKVIGFIVGVVAVIVFSGVVRGLVDDPSEFVDNLGLGAGIAVMISADTLIARIRGHGSAPSGSTPLGMSSVREGRPDRFVVPAVFSHAVQRRLSSPEARARYVVAAYRRGLIPGRFVPGLAAELAPLLPFPGAPAWNDLGEHVGDGLDGAVDRAARAIDYIVTPEQEWADAVERLVYTAMSGSDPAVRRATAELLVPPLEPVAEVAGEADRRRYDRWQRAEELRARIADAYNARYEAPLDDAVHRRFGDPTVCARHLIAAYRHELIRSDDVPRAAAAFFADLPGSGEAWTELAMAPNDAWRSDLDPIVDRAAVEIGYDADEAEESVAIVEMAAYRAVVDDDVMGQGEPLWDKGYRAQVPGAYGEFLDVHGTFGFDVSEQLARIRSDLATRLNDRYG
;
A
#
# COMPACT_ATOMS: atom_id res chain seq x y z
N MET A 1 30.75 26.45 11.81
CA MET A 1 30.06 27.70 12.22
C MET A 1 29.82 28.61 11.02
N ILE A 2 30.85 28.88 10.21
CA ILE A 2 30.70 29.67 8.98
C ILE A 2 29.77 28.96 7.98
N ASP A 3 29.95 27.66 7.76
CA ASP A 3 29.13 26.90 6.81
C ASP A 3 27.66 26.87 7.25
N PHE A 4 27.39 26.56 8.53
CA PHE A 4 26.05 26.62 9.12
C PHE A 4 25.37 27.99 8.94
N LEU A 5 26.10 29.10 9.11
CA LEU A 5 25.57 30.46 8.90
C LEU A 5 25.27 30.73 7.42
N TRP A 6 26.06 30.16 6.51
CA TRP A 6 25.81 30.21 5.07
C TRP A 6 24.62 29.35 4.65
N GLY A 7 24.46 28.15 5.22
CA GLY A 7 23.28 27.32 5.02
C GLY A 7 22.00 28.00 5.49
N LEU A 8 22.03 28.60 6.68
CA LEU A 8 20.91 29.36 7.22
C LEU A 8 20.59 30.59 6.36
N ALA A 9 21.60 31.31 5.88
CA ALA A 9 21.41 32.42 4.95
C ALA A 9 20.76 31.98 3.63
N GLY A 10 21.16 30.84 3.07
CA GLY A 10 20.56 30.25 1.86
C GLY A 10 19.09 29.93 2.06
N GLY A 11 18.75 29.25 3.15
CA GLY A 11 17.37 28.94 3.51
C GLY A 11 16.52 30.21 3.67
N VAL A 12 17.01 31.22 4.39
CA VAL A 12 16.30 32.49 4.61
C VAL A 12 16.09 33.26 3.31
N VAL A 13 17.11 33.33 2.43
CA VAL A 13 17.01 34.01 1.14
C VAL A 13 15.98 33.34 0.24
N ALA A 14 15.99 32.00 0.16
CA ALA A 14 14.99 31.26 -0.61
C ALA A 14 13.58 31.44 -0.04
N VAL A 15 13.42 31.42 1.29
CA VAL A 15 12.12 31.68 1.93
C VAL A 15 11.62 33.07 1.56
N ILE A 16 12.46 34.11 1.66
CA ILE A 16 12.08 35.48 1.34
C ILE A 16 11.74 35.62 -0.15
N ALA A 17 12.56 35.06 -1.03
CA ALA A 17 12.37 35.15 -2.48
C ALA A 17 11.08 34.43 -2.93
N VAL A 18 10.85 33.20 -2.46
CA VAL A 18 9.64 32.43 -2.79
C VAL A 18 8.41 33.06 -2.14
N SER A 19 8.51 33.55 -0.90
CA SER A 19 7.41 34.28 -0.25
C SER A 19 7.07 35.57 -0.98
N LEU A 20 8.07 36.30 -1.52
CA LEU A 20 7.85 37.47 -2.38
C LEU A 20 7.18 37.11 -3.69
N ILE A 21 7.61 36.03 -4.35
CA ILE A 21 6.98 35.53 -5.59
C ILE A 21 5.52 35.16 -5.30
N VAL A 22 5.27 34.41 -4.23
CA VAL A 22 3.93 34.01 -3.81
C VAL A 22 3.08 35.23 -3.43
N ALA A 23 3.63 36.20 -2.69
CA ALA A 23 2.97 37.46 -2.34
C ALA A 23 2.69 38.37 -3.56
N CYS A 24 3.45 38.24 -4.65
CA CYS A 24 3.20 38.93 -5.92
C CYS A 24 2.21 38.20 -6.83
N VAL A 25 2.14 36.86 -6.74
CA VAL A 25 1.22 36.02 -7.52
C VAL A 25 -0.19 35.95 -6.88
N LEU A 26 -0.27 35.92 -5.55
CA LEU A 26 -1.51 35.88 -4.78
C LEU A 26 -2.51 37.03 -5.07
N PRO A 27 -2.08 38.28 -5.33
CA PRO A 27 -2.97 39.38 -5.72
C PRO A 27 -3.42 39.33 -7.18
N ALA A 28 -2.67 38.62 -8.04
CA ALA A 28 -2.94 38.50 -9.47
C ALA A 28 -4.01 37.44 -9.80
N VAL A 29 -4.48 36.67 -8.81
CA VAL A 29 -5.60 35.74 -8.92
C VAL A 29 -6.90 36.51 -8.57
N PRO A 30 -7.76 36.86 -9.55
CA PRO A 30 -8.96 37.65 -9.29
C PRO A 30 -10.03 36.82 -8.56
N GLY A 31 -10.57 37.36 -7.46
CA GLY A 31 -11.72 36.80 -6.76
C GLY A 31 -11.54 36.63 -5.25
N ILE A 32 -12.14 37.59 -4.51
CA ILE A 32 -12.62 37.55 -3.11
C ILE A 32 -11.55 37.37 -2.00
N GLU A 33 -11.73 38.17 -0.94
CA GLU A 33 -10.85 38.37 0.22
C GLU A 33 -10.69 37.14 1.12
N ALA A 34 -9.50 37.04 1.72
CA ALA A 34 -9.06 36.16 2.82
C ALA A 34 -9.88 34.88 3.11
N ALA A 35 -9.44 33.75 2.56
CA ALA A 35 -9.92 32.41 2.91
C ALA A 35 -9.18 31.87 4.15
N THR A 36 -9.90 31.40 5.17
CA THR A 36 -9.31 30.71 6.33
C THR A 36 -9.12 29.22 6.04
N PRO A 37 -7.90 28.66 6.10
CA PRO A 37 -7.63 27.26 5.72
C PRO A 37 -8.22 26.25 6.70
N THR A 38 -8.86 25.20 6.16
CA THR A 38 -9.38 24.07 6.95
C THR A 38 -8.25 23.14 7.42
N ARG A 39 -8.54 22.20 8.34
CA ARG A 39 -7.55 21.18 8.76
C ARG A 39 -7.06 20.34 7.57
N GLY A 40 -7.94 20.02 6.63
CA GLY A 40 -7.59 19.32 5.39
C GLY A 40 -6.68 20.16 4.48
N ASP A 41 -6.93 21.47 4.35
CA ASP A 41 -6.08 22.37 3.56
C ASP A 41 -4.67 22.51 4.15
N LYS A 42 -4.54 22.42 5.49
CA LYS A 42 -3.24 22.42 6.17
C LYS A 42 -2.46 21.14 5.92
N VAL A 43 -3.12 19.97 5.95
CA VAL A 43 -2.47 18.69 5.62
C VAL A 43 -2.03 18.67 4.16
N ILE A 44 -2.84 19.20 3.24
CA ILE A 44 -2.52 19.20 1.82
C ILE A 44 -1.44 20.23 1.50
N GLY A 45 -1.50 21.43 2.09
CA GLY A 45 -0.44 22.43 1.98
C GLY A 45 0.88 21.92 2.54
N PHE A 46 0.80 21.13 3.61
CA PHE A 46 1.94 20.42 4.16
C PHE A 46 2.53 19.40 3.16
N ILE A 47 1.72 18.48 2.63
CA ILE A 47 2.19 17.47 1.64
C ILE A 47 2.78 18.16 0.39
N VAL A 48 2.13 19.20 -0.14
CA VAL A 48 2.63 19.99 -1.28
C VAL A 48 3.96 20.67 -0.95
N GLY A 49 4.10 21.22 0.26
CA GLY A 49 5.36 21.77 0.74
C GLY A 49 6.48 20.74 0.77
N VAL A 50 6.19 19.53 1.24
CA VAL A 50 7.17 18.43 1.31
C VAL A 50 7.61 17.97 -0.08
N VAL A 51 6.66 17.78 -1.00
CA VAL A 51 7.00 17.45 -2.40
C VAL A 51 7.79 18.57 -3.06
N ALA A 52 7.45 19.83 -2.79
CA ALA A 52 8.20 20.98 -3.27
C ALA A 52 9.64 20.98 -2.71
N VAL A 53 9.85 20.69 -1.42
CA VAL A 53 11.20 20.54 -0.85
C VAL A 53 11.99 19.47 -1.60
N ILE A 54 11.39 18.29 -1.82
CA ILE A 54 12.05 17.17 -2.52
C ILE A 54 12.43 17.56 -3.96
N VAL A 55 11.49 18.17 -4.69
CA VAL A 55 11.72 18.60 -6.08
C VAL A 55 12.75 19.71 -6.14
N PHE A 56 12.65 20.76 -5.32
CA PHE A 56 13.59 21.88 -5.36
C PHE A 56 14.99 21.46 -4.90
N SER A 57 15.10 20.66 -3.83
CA SER A 57 16.41 20.14 -3.38
C SER A 57 17.01 19.15 -4.39
N GLY A 58 16.18 18.32 -5.02
CA GLY A 58 16.60 17.41 -6.09
C GLY A 58 17.07 18.16 -7.36
N VAL A 59 16.36 19.20 -7.76
CA VAL A 59 16.72 20.06 -8.90
C VAL A 59 18.02 20.82 -8.62
N VAL A 60 18.19 21.36 -7.42
CA VAL A 60 19.43 22.07 -7.03
C VAL A 60 20.64 21.14 -7.08
N ARG A 61 20.51 19.92 -6.55
CA ARG A 61 21.58 18.91 -6.59
C ARG A 61 21.84 18.34 -7.99
N GLY A 62 20.83 18.33 -8.85
CA GLY A 62 21.00 17.94 -10.26
C GLY A 62 21.60 19.02 -11.16
N LEU A 63 21.55 20.29 -10.74
CA LEU A 63 22.09 21.43 -11.50
C LEU A 63 23.49 21.85 -11.06
N VAL A 64 23.89 21.49 -9.83
CA VAL A 64 25.19 21.85 -9.27
C VAL A 64 25.85 20.59 -8.71
N ASP A 65 26.90 20.14 -9.39
CA ASP A 65 27.78 19.11 -8.84
C ASP A 65 28.54 19.72 -7.64
N ASP A 66 28.33 19.12 -6.45
CA ASP A 66 28.91 19.52 -5.16
C ASP A 66 28.45 20.92 -4.65
N PRO A 67 27.15 21.08 -4.30
CA PRO A 67 26.60 22.37 -3.89
C PRO A 67 27.15 22.81 -2.53
N SER A 68 27.51 24.10 -2.41
CA SER A 68 27.84 24.69 -1.11
C SER A 68 26.65 24.63 -0.15
N GLU A 69 26.89 24.67 1.17
CA GLU A 69 25.81 24.61 2.18
C GLU A 69 24.73 25.69 1.96
N PHE A 70 25.09 26.86 1.42
CA PHE A 70 24.13 27.89 1.02
C PHE A 70 23.19 27.39 -0.09
N VAL A 71 23.75 26.78 -1.13
CA VAL A 71 23.01 26.28 -2.30
C VAL A 71 22.15 25.08 -1.92
N ASP A 72 22.66 24.14 -1.13
CA ASP A 72 21.92 22.95 -0.70
C ASP A 72 20.68 23.34 0.15
N ASN A 73 20.77 24.44 0.91
CA ASN A 73 19.67 24.95 1.72
C ASN A 73 18.69 25.88 0.97
N LEU A 74 18.96 26.25 -0.29
CA LEU A 74 18.00 27.00 -1.13
C LEU A 74 16.75 26.16 -1.43
N GLY A 75 16.92 24.88 -1.76
CA GLY A 75 15.80 23.98 -2.05
C GLY A 75 14.90 23.75 -0.84
N LEU A 76 15.52 23.64 0.34
CA LEU A 76 14.84 23.55 1.63
C LEU A 76 14.07 24.83 1.96
N GLY A 77 14.70 26.01 1.82
CA GLY A 77 14.02 27.29 2.05
C GLY A 77 12.86 27.54 1.08
N ALA A 78 13.02 27.18 -0.19
CA ALA A 78 11.98 27.29 -1.20
C ALA A 78 10.77 26.39 -0.89
N GLY A 79 11.02 25.13 -0.53
CA GLY A 79 9.94 24.21 -0.18
C GLY A 79 9.25 24.56 1.16
N ILE A 80 9.97 25.11 2.15
CA ILE A 80 9.37 25.64 3.38
C ILE A 80 8.45 26.83 3.08
N ALA A 81 8.85 27.76 2.20
CA ALA A 81 8.00 28.88 1.82
C ALA A 81 6.73 28.42 1.07
N VAL A 82 6.84 27.38 0.25
CA VAL A 82 5.68 26.71 -0.34
C VAL A 82 4.80 26.09 0.75
N MET A 83 5.37 25.39 1.73
CA MET A 83 4.62 24.78 2.84
C MET A 83 3.83 25.81 3.66
N ILE A 84 4.41 26.97 3.94
CA ILE A 84 3.79 28.06 4.73
C ILE A 84 2.69 28.78 3.93
N SER A 85 2.78 28.79 2.60
CA SER A 85 1.86 29.54 1.74
C SER A 85 0.86 28.66 0.98
N ALA A 86 1.05 27.35 1.00
CA ALA A 86 0.22 26.41 0.24
C ALA A 86 -1.17 26.26 0.85
N ASP A 87 -1.33 26.30 2.18
CA ASP A 87 -2.63 26.16 2.83
C ASP A 87 -3.61 27.28 2.43
N THR A 88 -3.12 28.52 2.39
CA THR A 88 -3.85 29.72 1.96
C THR A 88 -4.10 29.72 0.45
N LEU A 89 -3.13 29.28 -0.35
CA LEU A 89 -3.31 29.10 -1.79
C LEU A 89 -4.37 28.03 -2.10
N ILE A 90 -4.32 26.89 -1.42
CA ILE A 90 -5.26 25.77 -1.57
C ILE A 90 -6.65 26.15 -1.09
N ALA A 91 -6.77 26.83 0.07
CA ALA A 91 -8.04 27.33 0.57
C ALA A 91 -8.69 28.33 -0.41
N ARG A 92 -7.87 29.16 -1.08
CA ARG A 92 -8.30 30.16 -2.07
C ARG A 92 -8.67 29.54 -3.42
N ILE A 93 -7.91 28.55 -3.91
CA ILE A 93 -8.25 27.75 -5.10
C ILE A 93 -9.58 26.99 -4.89
N ARG A 94 -9.90 26.62 -3.66
CA ARG A 94 -11.11 25.88 -3.29
C ARG A 94 -12.34 26.75 -2.99
N GLY A 95 -12.21 28.07 -2.97
CA GLY A 95 -13.34 29.00 -2.87
C GLY A 95 -14.07 29.02 -1.52
N HIS A 96 -13.40 28.75 -0.41
CA HIS A 96 -14.01 28.84 0.92
C HIS A 96 -14.27 30.31 1.32
N GLY A 97 -15.52 30.76 1.17
CA GLY A 97 -15.98 32.05 1.67
C GLY A 97 -16.18 32.03 3.19
N SER A 98 -15.86 33.14 3.85
CA SER A 98 -16.13 33.32 5.29
C SER A 98 -17.63 33.22 5.58
N ALA A 99 -17.99 32.56 6.69
CA ALA A 99 -19.34 32.64 7.24
C ALA A 99 -19.66 34.10 7.59
N PRO A 100 -20.83 34.64 7.20
CA PRO A 100 -21.20 35.98 7.61
C PRO A 100 -21.45 36.01 9.11
N SER A 101 -20.71 36.86 9.82
CA SER A 101 -21.04 37.27 11.18
C SER A 101 -22.38 38.01 11.17
N GLY A 102 -23.43 37.39 11.68
CA GLY A 102 -24.67 38.10 12.01
C GLY A 102 -25.97 37.29 11.89
N SER A 103 -26.64 37.12 13.03
CA SER A 103 -28.08 36.88 13.24
C SER A 103 -28.75 35.56 12.78
N THR A 104 -29.01 34.71 13.78
CA THR A 104 -30.27 34.01 14.14
C THR A 104 -30.98 33.06 13.14
N PRO A 105 -31.52 31.90 13.61
CA PRO A 105 -31.91 30.78 12.77
C PRO A 105 -33.38 30.85 12.35
N LEU A 106 -33.72 30.31 11.17
CA LEU A 106 -34.98 29.64 10.84
C LEU A 106 -35.05 29.34 9.34
N GLY A 107 -35.65 28.21 8.99
CA GLY A 107 -36.28 28.01 7.67
C GLY A 107 -35.73 26.84 6.88
N MET A 108 -36.41 25.70 7.02
CA MET A 108 -36.33 24.55 6.12
C MET A 108 -36.45 24.92 4.63
N SER A 109 -35.89 24.02 3.81
CA SER A 109 -36.30 23.71 2.44
C SER A 109 -35.68 24.54 1.32
N SER A 110 -34.55 24.06 0.80
CA SER A 110 -34.59 23.50 -0.55
C SER A 110 -33.55 22.40 -0.65
N VAL A 111 -34.05 21.17 -0.79
CA VAL A 111 -33.32 20.01 -1.31
C VAL A 111 -32.74 20.43 -2.67
N ARG A 112 -31.53 20.96 -2.66
CA ARG A 112 -30.72 21.10 -3.86
C ARG A 112 -30.04 19.76 -4.00
N GLU A 113 -30.52 18.99 -4.98
CA GLU A 113 -29.97 17.72 -5.43
C GLU A 113 -28.45 17.69 -5.25
N GLY A 114 -28.04 17.06 -4.15
CA GLY A 114 -26.64 16.79 -3.88
C GLY A 114 -26.20 15.79 -4.93
N ARG A 115 -25.44 16.26 -5.92
CA ARG A 115 -24.47 15.40 -6.58
C ARG A 115 -23.78 14.61 -5.47
N PRO A 116 -23.75 13.28 -5.50
CA PRO A 116 -23.01 12.54 -4.49
C PRO A 116 -21.56 13.01 -4.58
N ASP A 117 -21.10 13.67 -3.52
CA ASP A 117 -19.70 13.95 -3.31
C ASP A 117 -18.99 12.59 -3.42
N ARG A 118 -18.23 12.42 -4.51
CA ARG A 118 -17.51 11.18 -4.82
C ARG A 118 -16.38 11.04 -3.80
N PHE A 119 -16.67 10.34 -2.71
CA PHE A 119 -15.69 10.00 -1.68
C PHE A 119 -14.70 8.97 -2.24
N VAL A 120 -13.39 9.23 -2.12
CA VAL A 120 -12.37 8.21 -2.38
C VAL A 120 -12.41 7.23 -1.22
N VAL A 121 -12.60 5.93 -1.47
CA VAL A 121 -12.62 4.89 -0.42
C VAL A 121 -11.21 4.74 0.18
N PRO A 122 -11.05 4.43 1.49
CA PRO A 122 -9.74 4.11 2.07
C PRO A 122 -8.99 3.04 1.29
N ALA A 123 -7.66 3.16 1.24
CA ALA A 123 -6.82 2.07 0.75
C ALA A 123 -6.89 0.88 1.73
N VAL A 124 -7.16 -0.29 1.17
CA VAL A 124 -7.18 -1.60 1.79
C VAL A 124 -5.78 -2.23 1.65
N PHE A 125 -4.91 -1.91 2.60
CA PHE A 125 -3.58 -2.53 2.71
C PHE A 125 -3.68 -3.94 3.31
N SER A 126 -2.74 -4.84 2.96
CA SER A 126 -2.67 -6.16 3.59
C SER A 126 -2.46 -6.10 5.10
N HIS A 127 -2.85 -7.16 5.82
CA HIS A 127 -2.61 -7.22 7.27
C HIS A 127 -1.12 -7.14 7.62
N ALA A 128 -0.22 -7.63 6.76
CA ALA A 128 1.22 -7.50 6.93
C ALA A 128 1.68 -6.04 6.86
N VAL A 129 1.24 -5.29 5.85
CA VAL A 129 1.51 -3.85 5.71
C VAL A 129 0.95 -3.08 6.91
N GLN A 130 -0.31 -3.35 7.29
CA GLN A 130 -0.94 -2.72 8.44
C GLN A 130 -0.18 -3.02 9.73
N ARG A 131 0.17 -4.28 10.02
CA ARG A 131 0.92 -4.70 11.20
C ARG A 131 2.29 -4.02 11.26
N ARG A 132 3.01 -4.01 10.14
CA ARG A 132 4.34 -3.43 10.06
C ARG A 132 4.33 -1.93 10.26
N LEU A 133 3.43 -1.22 9.58
CA LEU A 133 3.36 0.23 9.65
C LEU A 133 2.69 0.72 10.95
N SER A 134 1.77 -0.04 11.53
CA SER A 134 1.21 0.25 12.85
C SER A 134 2.11 -0.10 14.03
N SER A 135 3.19 -0.88 13.80
CA SER A 135 4.13 -1.25 14.86
C SER A 135 4.69 0.00 15.57
N PRO A 136 4.84 -0.03 16.90
CA PRO A 136 5.42 1.07 17.67
C PRO A 136 6.80 1.49 17.16
N GLU A 137 7.61 0.52 16.74
CA GLU A 137 8.94 0.74 16.17
C GLU A 137 8.88 1.48 14.83
N ALA A 138 8.00 1.09 13.90
CA ALA A 138 7.85 1.82 12.63
C ALA A 138 7.33 3.25 12.85
N ARG A 139 6.41 3.43 13.80
CA ARG A 139 5.93 4.77 14.20
C ARG A 139 7.05 5.61 14.81
N ALA A 140 7.91 4.99 15.62
CA ALA A 140 9.07 5.62 16.22
C ALA A 140 10.11 6.05 15.18
N ARG A 141 10.43 5.18 14.22
CA ARG A 141 11.28 5.52 13.06
C ARG A 141 10.73 6.71 12.27
N TYR A 142 9.41 6.71 12.01
CA TYR A 142 8.76 7.84 11.36
C TYR A 142 8.91 9.15 12.13
N VAL A 143 8.72 9.16 13.46
CA VAL A 143 8.86 10.39 14.26
C VAL A 143 10.28 10.94 14.15
N VAL A 144 11.30 10.08 14.23
CA VAL A 144 12.70 10.47 14.06
C VAL A 144 12.96 11.02 12.66
N ALA A 145 12.57 10.29 11.62
CA ALA A 145 12.75 10.68 10.23
C ALA A 145 12.02 11.99 9.92
N ALA A 146 10.76 12.10 10.33
CA ALA A 146 9.95 13.29 10.14
C ALA A 146 10.53 14.50 10.87
N TYR A 147 11.07 14.33 12.07
CA TYR A 147 11.74 15.43 12.77
C TYR A 147 13.02 15.86 12.07
N ARG A 148 13.93 14.92 11.77
CA ARG A 148 15.22 15.20 11.11
C ARG A 148 15.07 15.84 9.74
N ARG A 149 13.97 15.53 9.03
CA ARG A 149 13.64 16.10 7.72
C ARG A 149 12.79 17.38 7.80
N GLY A 150 12.50 17.87 9.01
CA GLY A 150 11.74 19.11 9.22
C GLY A 150 10.24 18.99 8.91
N LEU A 151 9.72 17.77 8.84
CA LEU A 151 8.32 17.46 8.54
C LEU A 151 7.42 17.64 9.76
N ILE A 152 7.91 17.37 10.96
CA ILE A 152 7.17 17.69 12.19
C ILE A 152 7.91 18.75 12.99
N PRO A 153 7.23 19.80 13.45
CA PRO A 153 7.83 20.76 14.36
C PRO A 153 8.29 20.09 15.65
N GLY A 154 9.49 20.44 16.13
CA GLY A 154 10.10 19.85 17.33
C GLY A 154 9.20 19.85 18.57
N ARG A 155 8.31 20.83 18.71
CA ARG A 155 7.31 20.89 19.80
C ARG A 155 6.37 19.69 19.88
N PHE A 156 6.19 18.94 18.80
CA PHE A 156 5.34 17.74 18.77
C PHE A 156 6.11 16.46 19.13
N VAL A 157 7.43 16.48 19.05
CA VAL A 157 8.27 15.29 19.23
C VAL A 157 8.16 14.72 20.65
N PRO A 158 8.23 15.52 21.73
CA PRO A 158 8.07 14.97 23.08
C PRO A 158 6.69 14.34 23.30
N GLY A 159 5.61 14.94 22.81
CA GLY A 159 4.27 14.36 22.92
C GLY A 159 4.15 13.02 22.20
N LEU A 160 4.65 12.93 20.96
CA LEU A 160 4.66 11.68 20.18
C LEU A 160 5.57 10.61 20.80
N ALA A 161 6.70 11.03 21.39
CA ALA A 161 7.62 10.13 22.07
C ALA A 161 7.01 9.56 23.35
N ALA A 162 6.31 10.38 24.15
CA ALA A 162 5.59 9.95 25.34
C ALA A 162 4.47 8.94 25.03
N GLU A 163 3.79 9.09 23.88
CA GLU A 163 2.79 8.12 23.42
C GLU A 163 3.41 6.78 22.98
N LEU A 164 4.63 6.80 22.43
CA LEU A 164 5.28 5.62 21.86
C LEU A 164 6.16 4.86 22.85
N ALA A 165 6.76 5.55 23.82
CA ALA A 165 7.67 4.96 24.80
C ALA A 165 7.10 3.73 25.56
N PRO A 166 5.81 3.69 25.97
CA PRO A 166 5.22 2.53 26.63
C PRO A 166 5.05 1.31 25.71
N LEU A 167 5.10 1.53 24.40
CA LEU A 167 4.80 0.54 23.37
C LEU A 167 6.07 -0.04 22.72
N LEU A 168 7.22 0.58 22.95
CA LEU A 168 8.50 0.15 22.39
C LEU A 168 9.11 -1.00 23.20
N PRO A 169 9.88 -1.89 22.57
CA PRO A 169 10.61 -2.93 23.29
C PRO A 169 11.63 -2.31 24.28
N PHE A 170 11.97 -3.08 25.31
CA PHE A 170 12.76 -2.63 26.47
C PHE A 170 14.06 -1.85 26.17
N PRO A 171 14.88 -2.14 25.13
CA PRO A 171 16.05 -1.31 24.83
C PRO A 171 15.69 0.09 24.30
N GLY A 172 14.53 0.26 23.66
CA GLY A 172 14.06 1.55 23.11
C GLY A 172 13.33 2.42 24.13
N ALA A 173 12.56 1.80 25.04
CA ALA A 173 11.65 2.50 25.95
C ALA A 173 12.31 3.59 26.84
N PRO A 174 13.50 3.39 27.44
CA PRO A 174 14.13 4.41 28.30
C PRO A 174 14.50 5.69 27.55
N ALA A 175 15.15 5.58 26.39
CA ALA A 175 15.55 6.74 25.60
C ALA A 175 14.33 7.50 25.02
N TRP A 176 13.24 6.78 24.76
CA TRP A 176 11.99 7.35 24.30
C TRP A 176 11.17 8.00 25.43
N ASN A 177 11.23 7.48 26.66
CA ASN A 177 10.70 8.15 27.84
C ASN A 177 11.46 9.47 28.09
N ASP A 178 12.80 9.44 28.04
CA ASP A 178 13.62 10.65 28.18
C ASP A 178 13.30 11.70 27.09
N LEU A 179 13.02 11.26 25.86
CA LEU A 179 12.57 12.13 24.78
C LEU A 179 11.16 12.67 25.04
N GLY A 180 10.27 11.86 25.61
CA GLY A 180 8.90 12.24 25.96
C GLY A 180 8.83 13.28 27.08
N GLU A 181 9.77 13.24 28.01
CA GLU A 181 9.92 14.20 29.11
C GLU A 181 10.83 15.38 28.74
N HIS A 182 11.30 15.47 27.49
CA HIS A 182 12.28 16.46 27.09
C HIS A 182 11.73 17.90 27.19
N VAL A 183 12.39 18.73 28.00
CA VAL A 183 12.11 20.16 28.15
C VAL A 183 13.42 20.94 28.00
N GLY A 184 13.48 21.82 27.01
CA GLY A 184 14.60 22.74 26.80
C GLY A 184 15.30 22.61 25.45
N ASP A 185 16.51 23.15 25.38
CA ASP A 185 17.37 23.08 24.19
C ASP A 185 18.01 21.70 24.04
N GLY A 186 18.42 21.35 22.81
CA GLY A 186 19.13 20.09 22.55
C GLY A 186 18.24 18.90 22.16
N LEU A 187 17.05 19.18 21.63
CA LEU A 187 16.12 18.18 21.10
C LEU A 187 16.79 17.24 20.08
N ASP A 188 17.67 17.76 19.22
CA ASP A 188 18.42 16.96 18.24
C ASP A 188 19.22 15.83 18.90
N GLY A 189 19.90 16.14 20.01
CA GLY A 189 20.67 15.16 20.75
C GLY A 189 19.80 14.12 21.46
N ALA A 190 18.60 14.50 21.91
CA ALA A 190 17.63 13.58 22.50
C ALA A 190 17.02 12.65 21.44
N VAL A 191 16.66 13.19 20.28
CA VAL A 191 16.17 12.43 19.13
C VAL A 191 17.23 11.44 18.64
N ASP A 192 18.50 11.85 18.57
CA ASP A 192 19.59 10.96 18.18
C ASP A 192 19.80 9.79 19.14
N ARG A 193 19.62 10.00 20.45
CA ARG A 193 19.66 8.92 21.44
C ARG A 193 18.47 7.97 21.27
N ALA A 194 17.27 8.52 21.10
CA ALA A 194 16.06 7.74 20.86
C ALA A 194 16.14 6.92 19.56
N ALA A 195 16.73 7.48 18.50
CA ALA A 195 16.97 6.81 17.22
C ALA A 195 17.93 5.63 17.38
N ARG A 196 19.07 5.82 18.05
CA ARG A 196 20.03 4.72 18.32
C ARG A 196 19.42 3.61 19.18
N ALA A 197 18.54 3.96 20.12
CA ALA A 197 17.89 2.99 21.00
C ALA A 197 16.92 2.04 20.27
N ILE A 198 16.46 2.41 19.07
CA ILE A 198 15.63 1.58 18.19
C ILE A 198 16.39 1.11 16.94
N ASP A 199 17.73 1.19 16.98
CA ASP A 199 18.63 0.84 15.87
C ASP A 199 18.29 1.56 14.55
N TYR A 200 17.86 2.83 14.64
CA TYR A 200 17.55 3.65 13.49
C TYR A 200 18.75 4.53 13.08
N ILE A 201 19.70 3.90 12.39
CA ILE A 201 20.91 4.53 11.84
C ILE A 201 20.89 4.34 10.33
N VAL A 202 20.31 5.29 9.61
CA VAL A 202 20.06 5.18 8.17
C VAL A 202 20.56 6.42 7.43
N THR A 203 20.66 6.33 6.10
CA THR A 203 21.08 7.45 5.25
C THR A 203 19.98 8.52 5.16
N PRO A 204 20.32 9.79 4.86
CA PRO A 204 19.34 10.85 4.63
C PRO A 204 18.25 10.50 3.61
N GLU A 205 18.60 9.77 2.56
CA GLU A 205 17.68 9.30 1.52
C GLU A 205 16.69 8.28 2.08
N GLN A 206 17.16 7.38 2.95
CA GLN A 206 16.31 6.40 3.62
C GLN A 206 15.37 7.06 4.64
N GLU A 207 15.82 8.08 5.37
CA GLU A 207 14.93 8.86 6.26
C GLU A 207 13.81 9.53 5.46
N TRP A 208 14.12 10.06 4.29
CA TRP A 208 13.10 10.60 3.38
C TRP A 208 12.13 9.54 2.90
N ALA A 209 12.63 8.38 2.48
CA ALA A 209 11.80 7.27 2.03
C ALA A 209 10.84 6.81 3.13
N ASP A 210 11.33 6.60 4.36
CA ASP A 210 10.53 6.15 5.50
C ASP A 210 9.47 7.19 5.89
N ALA A 211 9.82 8.47 5.84
CA ALA A 211 8.89 9.55 6.15
C ALA A 211 7.76 9.68 5.11
N VAL A 212 8.12 9.64 3.83
CA VAL A 212 7.15 9.68 2.72
C VAL A 212 6.26 8.44 2.73
N GLU A 213 6.85 7.27 2.95
CA GLU A 213 6.12 6.00 3.01
C GLU A 213 5.04 6.04 4.09
N ARG A 214 5.39 6.42 5.31
CA ARG A 214 4.41 6.49 6.40
C ARG A 214 3.34 7.57 6.15
N LEU A 215 3.69 8.68 5.52
CA LEU A 215 2.75 9.74 5.17
C LEU A 215 1.74 9.27 4.12
N VAL A 216 2.21 8.60 3.07
CA VAL A 216 1.34 8.03 2.03
C VAL A 216 0.42 6.98 2.64
N TYR A 217 0.95 6.04 3.43
CA TYR A 217 0.12 5.07 4.13
C TYR A 217 -0.95 5.73 5.01
N THR A 218 -0.58 6.71 5.83
CA THR A 218 -1.49 7.38 6.77
C THR A 218 -2.56 8.18 6.04
N ALA A 219 -2.18 8.86 4.96
CA ALA A 219 -3.12 9.62 4.14
C ALA A 219 -4.11 8.71 3.42
N MET A 220 -3.65 7.57 2.88
CA MET A 220 -4.47 6.64 2.09
C MET A 220 -5.37 5.74 2.96
N SER A 221 -4.92 5.34 4.16
CA SER A 221 -5.71 4.56 5.14
C SER A 221 -6.56 5.42 6.08
N GLY A 222 -6.27 6.73 6.17
CA GLY A 222 -6.96 7.66 7.05
C GLY A 222 -8.43 7.83 6.71
N SER A 223 -9.24 8.31 7.67
CA SER A 223 -10.69 8.42 7.52
C SER A 223 -11.15 9.62 6.69
N ASP A 224 -10.29 10.62 6.45
CA ASP A 224 -10.62 11.82 5.66
C ASP A 224 -10.57 11.56 4.14
N PRO A 225 -11.73 11.53 3.45
CA PRO A 225 -11.78 11.29 2.00
C PRO A 225 -11.12 12.37 1.15
N ALA A 226 -11.05 13.61 1.66
CA ALA A 226 -10.43 14.72 0.94
C ALA A 226 -8.91 14.62 0.97
N VAL A 227 -8.33 14.15 2.08
CA VAL A 227 -6.90 13.86 2.20
C VAL A 227 -6.52 12.70 1.27
N ARG A 228 -7.28 11.60 1.29
CA ARG A 228 -7.07 10.46 0.38
C ARG A 228 -7.03 10.89 -1.08
N ARG A 229 -8.04 11.65 -1.50
CA ARG A 229 -8.15 12.16 -2.86
C ARG A 229 -6.97 13.05 -3.24
N ALA A 230 -6.61 13.99 -2.37
CA ALA A 230 -5.52 14.93 -2.66
C ALA A 230 -4.16 14.23 -2.74
N THR A 231 -3.90 13.26 -1.86
CA THR A 231 -2.69 12.45 -1.92
C THR A 231 -2.63 11.62 -3.20
N ALA A 232 -3.73 10.96 -3.57
CA ALA A 232 -3.80 10.22 -4.83
C ALA A 232 -3.59 11.15 -6.04
N GLU A 233 -4.30 12.28 -6.11
CA GLU A 233 -4.17 13.27 -7.20
C GLU A 233 -2.76 13.88 -7.31
N LEU A 234 -2.07 14.10 -6.18
CA LEU A 234 -0.71 14.66 -6.14
C LEU A 234 0.34 13.68 -6.69
N LEU A 235 0.15 12.39 -6.45
CA LEU A 235 1.07 11.36 -6.90
C LEU A 235 0.85 11.00 -8.39
N VAL A 236 -0.23 11.49 -9.02
CA VAL A 236 -0.48 11.28 -10.46
C VAL A 236 0.56 12.07 -11.27
N PRO A 237 1.32 11.42 -12.18
CA PRO A 237 2.25 12.13 -13.05
C PRO A 237 1.56 13.24 -13.88
N PRO A 238 2.21 14.40 -14.11
CA PRO A 238 1.64 15.48 -14.92
C PRO A 238 1.42 15.04 -16.38
N LEU A 239 0.33 15.55 -16.98
CA LEU A 239 -0.25 15.08 -18.26
C LEU A 239 0.46 15.54 -19.55
N GLU A 240 1.57 16.26 -19.45
CA GLU A 240 2.10 17.06 -20.54
C GLU A 240 3.18 16.30 -21.33
N PRO A 241 2.83 15.17 -21.99
CA PRO A 241 2.54 15.32 -23.42
C PRO A 241 1.51 14.32 -24.01
N VAL A 242 0.62 13.70 -23.24
CA VAL A 242 -0.36 12.72 -23.80
C VAL A 242 -1.63 13.41 -24.34
N ALA A 243 -1.94 14.61 -23.82
CA ALA A 243 -3.14 15.35 -24.19
C ALA A 243 -3.14 15.88 -25.64
N GLU A 244 -1.96 16.09 -26.25
CA GLU A 244 -1.85 16.54 -27.65
C GLU A 244 -2.16 15.43 -28.67
N VAL A 245 -1.94 14.16 -28.31
CA VAL A 245 -2.09 13.04 -29.26
C VAL A 245 -3.55 12.60 -29.40
N ALA A 246 -4.35 12.72 -28.35
CA ALA A 246 -5.62 11.98 -28.29
C ALA A 246 -6.85 12.77 -28.78
N GLY A 247 -6.78 14.08 -29.05
CA GLY A 247 -7.81 14.88 -29.73
C GLY A 247 -9.30 14.51 -29.51
N GLU A 248 -9.83 14.63 -28.29
CA GLU A 248 -11.27 14.36 -28.06
C GLU A 248 -11.82 15.16 -26.87
N ALA A 249 -12.88 15.89 -27.18
CA ALA A 249 -13.54 16.85 -26.32
C ALA A 249 -14.59 16.16 -25.43
N ASP A 250 -14.16 15.70 -24.24
CA ASP A 250 -14.77 15.95 -22.91
C ASP A 250 -14.10 15.05 -21.83
N ARG A 251 -12.76 15.16 -21.69
CA ARG A 251 -11.89 14.22 -20.94
C ARG A 251 -11.55 14.61 -19.49
N ARG A 252 -11.80 15.85 -19.07
CA ARG A 252 -11.10 16.43 -17.90
C ARG A 252 -11.62 16.01 -16.52
N ARG A 253 -12.82 15.44 -16.44
CA ARG A 253 -13.50 15.10 -15.17
C ARG A 253 -13.61 13.60 -14.90
N TYR A 254 -13.54 12.77 -15.94
CA TYR A 254 -13.56 11.31 -15.83
C TYR A 254 -12.14 10.71 -15.75
N ASP A 255 -11.13 11.27 -16.43
CA ASP A 255 -9.75 10.72 -16.39
C ASP A 255 -9.02 10.90 -15.05
N ARG A 256 -9.28 11.98 -14.31
CA ARG A 256 -8.48 12.29 -13.10
C ARG A 256 -8.83 11.40 -11.91
N TRP A 257 -10.11 11.08 -11.77
CA TRP A 257 -10.60 10.25 -10.67
C TRP A 257 -10.22 8.78 -10.88
N GLN A 258 -10.44 8.23 -12.07
CA GLN A 258 -10.00 6.87 -12.40
C GLN A 258 -8.47 6.70 -12.27
N ARG A 259 -7.67 7.70 -12.68
CA ARG A 259 -6.22 7.65 -12.47
C ARG A 259 -5.80 7.73 -10.99
N ALA A 260 -6.52 8.49 -10.18
CA ALA A 260 -6.29 8.51 -8.74
C ALA A 260 -6.61 7.14 -8.11
N GLU A 261 -7.64 6.45 -8.60
CA GLU A 261 -7.97 5.07 -8.20
C GLU A 261 -6.95 4.04 -8.67
N GLU A 262 -6.55 4.07 -9.94
CA GLU A 262 -5.49 3.20 -10.49
C GLU A 262 -4.16 3.40 -9.75
N LEU A 263 -3.81 4.65 -9.44
CA LEU A 263 -2.60 4.95 -8.69
C LEU A 263 -2.71 4.51 -7.23
N ARG A 264 -3.89 4.65 -6.61
CA ARG A 264 -4.17 4.11 -5.27
C ARG A 264 -3.95 2.59 -5.24
N ALA A 265 -4.49 1.87 -6.22
CA ALA A 265 -4.27 0.43 -6.36
C ALA A 265 -2.78 0.11 -6.51
N ARG A 266 -2.06 0.80 -7.41
CA ARG A 266 -0.61 0.61 -7.58
C ARG A 266 0.21 0.91 -6.34
N ILE A 267 -0.19 1.91 -5.54
CA ILE A 267 0.46 2.21 -4.25
C ILE A 267 0.21 1.07 -3.27
N ALA A 268 -1.03 0.59 -3.14
CA ALA A 268 -1.33 -0.56 -2.29
C ALA A 268 -0.53 -1.79 -2.74
N ASP A 269 -0.48 -2.07 -4.04
CA ASP A 269 0.30 -3.16 -4.63
C ASP A 269 1.80 -3.03 -4.36
N ALA A 270 2.36 -1.83 -4.47
CA ALA A 270 3.79 -1.60 -4.19
C ALA A 270 4.12 -1.82 -2.71
N TYR A 271 3.23 -1.44 -1.79
CA TYR A 271 3.40 -1.71 -0.36
C TYR A 271 3.24 -3.18 -0.05
N ASN A 272 2.22 -3.80 -0.63
CA ASN A 272 1.98 -5.23 -0.51
C ASN A 272 3.21 -5.99 -1.04
N ALA A 273 3.68 -5.76 -2.27
CA ALA A 273 4.88 -6.40 -2.80
C ALA A 273 6.15 -6.18 -1.96
N ARG A 274 6.31 -5.00 -1.33
CA ARG A 274 7.47 -4.69 -0.48
C ARG A 274 7.43 -5.38 0.89
N TYR A 275 6.23 -5.66 1.40
CA TYR A 275 6.02 -6.11 2.78
C TYR A 275 5.30 -7.45 2.90
N GLU A 276 4.82 -8.01 1.80
CA GLU A 276 4.39 -9.40 1.65
C GLU A 276 5.59 -10.28 1.99
N ALA A 277 5.38 -11.21 2.91
CA ALA A 277 6.36 -12.26 3.12
C ALA A 277 6.37 -13.11 1.85
N PRO A 278 7.53 -13.30 1.19
CA PRO A 278 7.62 -14.34 0.18
C PRO A 278 7.21 -15.68 0.83
N LEU A 279 6.65 -16.59 0.03
CA LEU A 279 6.38 -17.93 0.54
C LEU A 279 7.70 -18.57 0.98
N ASP A 280 7.68 -19.19 2.17
CA ASP A 280 8.88 -19.82 2.69
C ASP A 280 9.28 -21.03 1.81
N ASP A 281 10.59 -21.32 1.71
CA ASP A 281 11.10 -22.45 0.93
C ASP A 281 10.48 -23.80 1.37
N ALA A 282 10.04 -23.90 2.64
CA ALA A 282 9.31 -25.05 3.15
C ALA A 282 7.93 -25.22 2.49
N VAL A 283 7.21 -24.11 2.25
CA VAL A 283 5.93 -24.10 1.53
C VAL A 283 6.16 -24.55 0.08
N HIS A 284 7.14 -23.98 -0.61
CA HIS A 284 7.46 -24.37 -1.98
C HIS A 284 7.83 -25.85 -2.09
N ARG A 285 8.64 -26.38 -1.17
CA ARG A 285 8.96 -27.81 -1.13
C ARG A 285 7.73 -28.67 -0.89
N ARG A 286 6.81 -28.24 -0.01
CA ARG A 286 5.59 -29.00 0.32
C ARG A 286 4.61 -29.08 -0.84
N PHE A 287 4.39 -27.98 -1.56
CA PHE A 287 3.45 -27.94 -2.69
C PHE A 287 4.09 -28.33 -4.03
N GLY A 288 5.42 -28.35 -4.11
CA GLY A 288 6.18 -28.91 -5.22
C GLY A 288 6.46 -30.41 -5.11
N ASP A 289 6.14 -31.05 -3.97
CA ASP A 289 6.29 -32.50 -3.80
C ASP A 289 5.39 -33.24 -4.81
N PRO A 290 5.94 -34.11 -5.68
CA PRO A 290 5.17 -34.85 -6.67
C PRO A 290 4.02 -35.67 -6.06
N THR A 291 4.20 -36.22 -4.87
CA THR A 291 3.17 -36.98 -4.14
C THR A 291 1.99 -36.09 -3.78
N VAL A 292 2.28 -34.86 -3.35
CA VAL A 292 1.28 -33.86 -3.01
C VAL A 292 0.52 -33.45 -4.26
N CYS A 293 1.25 -33.09 -5.32
CA CYS A 293 0.67 -32.77 -6.64
C CYS A 293 -0.25 -33.88 -7.16
N ALA A 294 0.19 -35.14 -7.04
CA ALA A 294 -0.57 -36.33 -7.43
C ALA A 294 -1.89 -36.45 -6.65
N ARG A 295 -1.82 -36.33 -5.32
CA ARG A 295 -3.02 -36.37 -4.45
C ARG A 295 -4.00 -35.24 -4.81
N HIS A 296 -3.52 -34.03 -5.04
CA HIS A 296 -4.40 -32.92 -5.44
C HIS A 296 -4.98 -33.08 -6.83
N LEU A 297 -4.25 -33.67 -7.78
CA LEU A 297 -4.78 -33.93 -9.13
C LEU A 297 -5.96 -34.90 -9.07
N ILE A 298 -5.81 -36.01 -8.33
CA ILE A 298 -6.89 -36.99 -8.12
C ILE A 298 -8.09 -36.31 -7.47
N ALA A 299 -7.84 -35.56 -6.39
CA ALA A 299 -8.88 -34.88 -5.64
C ALA A 299 -9.64 -33.84 -6.48
N ALA A 300 -8.91 -32.94 -7.13
CA ALA A 300 -9.48 -31.92 -8.01
C ALA A 300 -10.29 -32.55 -9.15
N TYR A 301 -9.84 -33.69 -9.71
CA TYR A 301 -10.58 -34.37 -10.77
C TYR A 301 -11.89 -34.99 -10.26
N ARG A 302 -11.84 -35.66 -9.11
CA ARG A 302 -13.02 -36.27 -8.46
C ARG A 302 -14.07 -35.23 -8.09
N HIS A 303 -13.64 -34.07 -7.61
CA HIS A 303 -14.50 -32.93 -7.28
C HIS A 303 -14.84 -32.02 -8.48
N GLU A 304 -14.44 -32.40 -9.70
CA GLU A 304 -14.72 -31.67 -10.95
C GLU A 304 -14.19 -30.22 -10.95
N LEU A 305 -13.08 -29.98 -10.25
CA LEU A 305 -12.37 -28.70 -10.23
C LEU A 305 -11.36 -28.57 -11.38
N ILE A 306 -10.90 -29.69 -11.92
CA ILE A 306 -10.13 -29.77 -13.17
C ILE A 306 -10.95 -30.48 -14.23
N ARG A 307 -10.91 -29.97 -15.46
CA ARG A 307 -11.59 -30.61 -16.59
C ARG A 307 -10.83 -31.86 -17.03
N SER A 308 -11.55 -32.83 -17.58
CA SER A 308 -10.97 -34.12 -18.00
C SER A 308 -9.86 -33.96 -19.04
N ASP A 309 -9.96 -32.96 -19.92
CA ASP A 309 -8.98 -32.63 -20.95
C ASP A 309 -7.64 -32.11 -20.41
N ASP A 310 -7.62 -31.60 -19.18
CA ASP A 310 -6.41 -31.06 -18.55
C ASP A 310 -5.68 -32.08 -17.66
N VAL A 311 -6.34 -33.19 -17.28
CA VAL A 311 -5.76 -34.20 -16.39
C VAL A 311 -4.51 -34.86 -16.96
N PRO A 312 -4.47 -35.32 -18.22
CA PRO A 312 -3.28 -35.98 -18.76
C PRO A 312 -2.07 -35.04 -18.80
N ARG A 313 -2.29 -33.79 -19.22
CA ARG A 313 -1.25 -32.74 -19.23
C ARG A 313 -0.73 -32.45 -17.82
N ALA A 314 -1.63 -32.34 -16.83
CA ALA A 314 -1.23 -32.10 -15.45
C ALA A 314 -0.44 -33.29 -14.87
N ALA A 315 -0.86 -34.53 -15.13
CA ALA A 315 -0.13 -35.72 -14.71
C ALA A 315 1.26 -35.79 -15.35
N ALA A 316 1.37 -35.50 -16.66
CA ALA A 316 2.62 -35.51 -17.41
C ALA A 316 3.68 -34.55 -16.84
N ALA A 317 3.26 -33.47 -16.15
CA ALA A 317 4.17 -32.47 -15.61
C ALA A 317 5.03 -32.95 -14.42
N PHE A 318 4.61 -34.00 -13.70
CA PHE A 318 5.30 -34.44 -12.48
C PHE A 318 5.39 -35.96 -12.28
N PHE A 319 4.70 -36.79 -13.09
CA PHE A 319 4.66 -38.24 -12.83
C PHE A 319 6.03 -38.91 -12.86
N ALA A 320 7.00 -38.39 -13.62
CA ALA A 320 8.35 -38.96 -13.70
C ALA A 320 9.10 -38.92 -12.36
N ASP A 321 8.76 -37.95 -11.51
CA ASP A 321 9.37 -37.74 -10.19
C ASP A 321 8.49 -38.29 -9.05
N LEU A 322 7.35 -38.90 -9.35
CA LEU A 322 6.36 -39.37 -8.39
C LEU A 322 6.78 -40.72 -7.77
N PRO A 323 7.08 -40.78 -6.45
CA PRO A 323 7.39 -42.04 -5.80
C PRO A 323 6.17 -42.98 -5.83
N GLY A 324 6.38 -44.22 -6.28
CA GLY A 324 5.31 -45.21 -6.38
C GLY A 324 4.44 -45.09 -7.63
N SER A 325 4.75 -44.19 -8.57
CA SER A 325 4.08 -44.16 -9.88
C SER A 325 4.34 -45.46 -10.64
N GLY A 326 3.27 -46.13 -11.07
CA GLY A 326 3.32 -47.36 -11.85
C GLY A 326 2.80 -47.16 -13.26
N GLU A 327 2.13 -48.20 -13.76
CA GLU A 327 1.56 -48.24 -15.11
C GLU A 327 0.40 -47.24 -15.23
N ALA A 328 -0.41 -47.08 -14.19
CA ALA A 328 -1.59 -46.22 -14.26
C ALA A 328 -1.23 -44.73 -14.38
N TRP A 329 -0.21 -44.26 -13.66
CA TRP A 329 0.29 -42.88 -13.81
C TRP A 329 0.91 -42.62 -15.19
N THR A 330 1.61 -43.61 -15.75
CA THR A 330 2.16 -43.52 -17.11
C THR A 330 1.04 -43.47 -18.15
N GLU A 331 0.03 -44.33 -18.00
CA GLU A 331 -1.16 -44.36 -18.84
C GLU A 331 -1.95 -43.04 -18.75
N LEU A 332 -2.12 -42.50 -17.55
CA LEU A 332 -2.79 -41.22 -17.32
C LEU A 332 -2.05 -40.06 -18.00
N ALA A 333 -0.73 -40.00 -17.87
CA ALA A 333 0.09 -38.96 -18.50
C ALA A 333 0.12 -39.05 -20.03
N MET A 334 -0.07 -40.25 -20.59
CA MET A 334 -0.07 -40.52 -22.03
C MET A 334 -1.47 -40.49 -22.66
N ALA A 335 -2.52 -40.41 -21.85
CA ALA A 335 -3.90 -40.31 -22.33
C ALA A 335 -4.08 -39.05 -23.20
N PRO A 336 -4.94 -39.10 -24.22
CA PRO A 336 -5.15 -37.94 -25.08
C PRO A 336 -5.88 -36.84 -24.30
N ASN A 337 -5.52 -35.59 -24.56
CA ASN A 337 -6.14 -34.42 -23.90
C ASN A 337 -7.61 -34.22 -24.27
N ASP A 338 -8.22 -35.03 -25.15
CA ASP A 338 -9.66 -35.00 -25.45
C ASP A 338 -10.39 -36.24 -24.88
N ALA A 339 -9.72 -37.01 -24.03
CA ALA A 339 -10.29 -38.17 -23.37
C ALA A 339 -11.54 -37.81 -22.55
N TRP A 340 -12.56 -38.64 -22.68
CA TRP A 340 -13.82 -38.47 -21.96
C TRP A 340 -13.64 -38.90 -20.50
N ARG A 341 -14.42 -38.31 -19.60
CA ARG A 341 -14.36 -38.63 -18.17
C ARG A 341 -14.50 -40.14 -17.92
N SER A 342 -15.43 -40.80 -18.62
CA SER A 342 -15.66 -42.24 -18.53
C SER A 342 -14.45 -43.11 -18.88
N ASP A 343 -13.54 -42.60 -19.71
CA ASP A 343 -12.32 -43.31 -20.11
C ASP A 343 -11.18 -43.08 -19.11
N LEU A 344 -11.17 -41.91 -18.47
CA LEU A 344 -10.16 -41.53 -17.48
C LEU A 344 -10.47 -42.06 -16.08
N ASP A 345 -11.75 -42.17 -15.68
CA ASP A 345 -12.15 -42.60 -14.33
C ASP A 345 -11.44 -43.91 -13.90
N PRO A 346 -11.41 -45.00 -14.72
CA PRO A 346 -10.74 -46.24 -14.34
C PRO A 346 -9.21 -46.11 -14.24
N ILE A 347 -8.60 -45.17 -14.97
CA ILE A 347 -7.16 -44.92 -14.94
C ILE A 347 -6.83 -44.14 -13.66
N VAL A 348 -7.61 -43.11 -13.35
CA VAL A 348 -7.45 -42.29 -12.14
C VAL A 348 -7.62 -43.12 -10.88
N ASP A 349 -8.59 -44.04 -10.83
CA ASP A 349 -8.79 -44.91 -9.66
C ASP A 349 -7.60 -45.86 -9.43
N ARG A 350 -7.02 -46.41 -10.50
CA ARG A 350 -5.78 -47.22 -10.38
C ARG A 350 -4.59 -46.35 -9.96
N ALA A 351 -4.44 -45.16 -10.54
CA ALA A 351 -3.38 -44.22 -10.19
C ALA A 351 -3.47 -43.78 -8.72
N ALA A 352 -4.68 -43.61 -8.19
CA ALA A 352 -4.93 -43.35 -6.77
C ALA A 352 -4.46 -44.51 -5.88
N VAL A 353 -4.72 -45.75 -6.26
CA VAL A 353 -4.25 -46.94 -5.52
C VAL A 353 -2.71 -47.04 -5.52
N GLU A 354 -2.05 -46.75 -6.65
CA GLU A 354 -0.58 -46.84 -6.77
C GLU A 354 0.16 -45.95 -5.76
N ILE A 355 -0.38 -44.77 -5.45
CA ILE A 355 0.22 -43.83 -4.50
C ILE A 355 -0.33 -43.96 -3.07
N GLY A 356 -1.18 -44.96 -2.81
CA GLY A 356 -1.86 -45.13 -1.52
C GLY A 356 -2.75 -43.93 -1.17
N TYR A 357 -3.50 -43.42 -2.15
CA TYR A 357 -4.48 -42.37 -1.92
C TYR A 357 -5.66 -42.94 -1.12
N ASP A 358 -5.69 -42.60 0.16
CA ASP A 358 -6.79 -42.86 1.08
C ASP A 358 -6.95 -41.57 1.90
N ALA A 359 -7.93 -40.75 1.54
CA ALA A 359 -8.17 -39.45 2.16
C ALA A 359 -9.62 -39.39 2.63
N ASP A 360 -9.82 -38.86 3.83
CA ASP A 360 -11.13 -38.47 4.33
C ASP A 360 -11.61 -37.20 3.58
N GLU A 361 -12.92 -37.08 3.36
CA GLU A 361 -13.55 -36.00 2.59
C GLU A 361 -13.22 -34.61 3.18
N ALA A 362 -13.13 -34.51 4.51
CA ALA A 362 -12.75 -33.29 5.20
C ALA A 362 -11.27 -32.91 4.99
N GLU A 363 -10.36 -33.89 5.02
CA GLU A 363 -8.94 -33.66 4.77
C GLU A 363 -8.68 -33.31 3.31
N GLU A 364 -9.36 -33.98 2.39
CA GLU A 364 -9.33 -33.72 0.96
C GLU A 364 -9.79 -32.29 0.66
N SER A 365 -10.86 -31.84 1.29
CA SER A 365 -11.39 -30.49 1.08
C SER A 365 -10.45 -29.39 1.53
N VAL A 366 -9.81 -29.55 2.70
CA VAL A 366 -8.80 -28.61 3.18
C VAL A 366 -7.58 -28.60 2.24
N ALA A 367 -7.14 -29.78 1.82
CA ALA A 367 -6.00 -29.92 0.91
C ALA A 367 -6.27 -29.22 -0.43
N ILE A 368 -7.44 -29.42 -1.04
CA ILE A 368 -7.85 -28.75 -2.28
C ILE A 368 -7.75 -27.23 -2.14
N VAL A 369 -8.34 -26.67 -1.08
CA VAL A 369 -8.33 -25.21 -0.85
C VAL A 369 -6.92 -24.70 -0.60
N GLU A 370 -6.08 -25.45 0.11
CA GLU A 370 -4.68 -25.07 0.36
C GLU A 370 -3.82 -25.07 -0.91
N MET A 371 -3.99 -26.05 -1.80
CA MET A 371 -3.30 -26.07 -3.09
C MET A 371 -3.77 -24.92 -4.01
N ALA A 372 -5.07 -24.64 -4.02
CA ALA A 372 -5.61 -23.49 -4.76
C ALA A 372 -5.09 -22.16 -4.19
N ALA A 373 -5.01 -22.02 -2.86
CA ALA A 373 -4.42 -20.87 -2.21
C ALA A 373 -2.92 -20.71 -2.55
N TYR A 374 -2.17 -21.81 -2.59
CA TYR A 374 -0.77 -21.79 -3.01
C TYR A 374 -0.63 -21.29 -4.46
N ARG A 375 -1.43 -21.81 -5.40
CA ARG A 375 -1.45 -21.35 -6.80
C ARG A 375 -1.91 -19.90 -6.93
N ALA A 376 -2.90 -19.48 -6.17
CA ALA A 376 -3.37 -18.09 -6.15
C ALA A 376 -2.24 -17.11 -5.81
N VAL A 377 -1.33 -17.52 -4.91
CA VAL A 377 -0.15 -16.73 -4.53
C VAL A 377 0.95 -16.80 -5.58
N VAL A 378 1.27 -18.00 -6.08
CA VAL A 378 2.40 -18.22 -7.00
C VAL A 378 2.11 -17.71 -8.42
N ASP A 379 0.91 -17.95 -8.91
CA ASP A 379 0.49 -17.65 -10.29
C ASP A 379 -0.17 -16.27 -10.41
N ASP A 380 -0.32 -15.55 -9.29
CA ASP A 380 -1.04 -14.27 -9.19
C ASP A 380 -2.49 -14.33 -9.72
N ASP A 381 -3.19 -15.44 -9.41
CA ASP A 381 -4.52 -15.75 -9.93
C ASP A 381 -5.53 -16.06 -8.81
N VAL A 382 -5.76 -15.09 -7.92
CA VAL A 382 -6.69 -15.27 -6.79
C VAL A 382 -8.12 -15.56 -7.26
N MET A 383 -8.59 -14.87 -8.31
CA MET A 383 -9.93 -15.08 -8.86
C MET A 383 -10.08 -16.46 -9.49
N GLY A 384 -9.17 -16.84 -10.40
CA GLY A 384 -9.28 -18.09 -11.14
C GLY A 384 -9.12 -19.33 -10.26
N GLN A 385 -8.37 -19.22 -9.14
CA GLN A 385 -8.27 -20.31 -8.17
C GLN A 385 -9.44 -20.34 -7.17
N GLY A 386 -10.02 -19.19 -6.80
CA GLY A 386 -11.07 -19.10 -5.78
C GLY A 386 -12.49 -19.38 -6.31
N GLU A 387 -12.80 -18.92 -7.52
CA GLU A 387 -14.14 -19.03 -8.12
C GLU A 387 -14.66 -20.48 -8.23
N PRO A 388 -13.90 -21.47 -8.73
CA PRO A 388 -14.38 -22.86 -8.82
C PRO A 388 -14.71 -23.47 -7.46
N LEU A 389 -14.00 -23.06 -6.41
CA LEU A 389 -14.21 -23.55 -5.04
C LEU A 389 -15.46 -22.96 -4.41
N TRP A 390 -15.76 -21.69 -4.73
CA TRP A 390 -17.00 -21.04 -4.33
C TRP A 390 -18.21 -21.73 -4.96
N ASP A 391 -18.18 -21.97 -6.28
CA ASP A 391 -19.25 -22.64 -7.03
C ASP A 391 -19.58 -24.03 -6.47
N LYS A 392 -18.55 -24.76 -6.03
CA LYS A 392 -18.68 -26.10 -5.42
C LYS A 392 -19.04 -26.07 -3.93
N GLY A 393 -19.13 -24.89 -3.30
CA GLY A 393 -19.61 -24.74 -1.92
C GLY A 393 -18.59 -25.10 -0.84
N TYR A 394 -17.28 -25.01 -1.11
CA TYR A 394 -16.23 -25.36 -0.15
C TYR A 394 -16.23 -24.50 1.12
N ARG A 395 -16.90 -23.34 1.11
CA ARG A 395 -16.98 -22.41 2.25
C ARG A 395 -17.44 -23.07 3.55
N ALA A 396 -18.37 -24.03 3.47
CA ALA A 396 -18.89 -24.71 4.65
C ALA A 396 -17.97 -25.83 5.17
N GLN A 397 -16.98 -26.24 4.38
CA GLN A 397 -16.19 -27.46 4.57
C GLN A 397 -14.77 -27.16 5.07
N VAL A 398 -14.30 -25.92 4.94
CA VAL A 398 -12.94 -25.54 5.32
C VAL A 398 -12.92 -24.47 6.41
N PRO A 399 -11.78 -24.28 7.12
CA PRO A 399 -11.66 -23.24 8.13
C PRO A 399 -12.00 -21.85 7.58
N GLY A 400 -12.69 -21.04 8.39
CA GLY A 400 -13.10 -19.68 8.02
C GLY A 400 -11.95 -18.74 7.66
N ALA A 401 -10.71 -19.12 7.94
CA ALA A 401 -9.51 -18.41 7.48
C ALA A 401 -9.40 -18.29 5.94
N TYR A 402 -10.01 -19.21 5.17
CA TYR A 402 -10.10 -19.11 3.71
C TYR A 402 -11.36 -18.39 3.22
N GLY A 403 -12.18 -17.85 4.14
CA GLY A 403 -13.49 -17.29 3.82
C GLY A 403 -13.43 -16.17 2.79
N GLU A 404 -12.50 -15.22 2.93
CA GLU A 404 -12.36 -14.13 1.95
C GLU A 404 -11.86 -14.60 0.59
N PHE A 405 -10.97 -15.60 0.54
CA PHE A 405 -10.52 -16.22 -0.71
C PHE A 405 -11.66 -16.96 -1.41
N LEU A 406 -12.49 -17.67 -0.65
CA LEU A 406 -13.67 -18.35 -1.20
C LEU A 406 -14.81 -17.40 -1.55
N ASP A 407 -14.84 -16.19 -0.98
CA ASP A 407 -15.81 -15.15 -1.31
C ASP A 407 -15.30 -14.20 -2.40
N VAL A 408 -14.19 -14.52 -3.06
CA VAL A 408 -13.54 -13.62 -4.02
C VAL A 408 -14.48 -13.23 -5.17
N HIS A 409 -15.39 -14.12 -5.58
CA HIS A 409 -16.41 -13.82 -6.59
C HIS A 409 -17.42 -12.72 -6.14
N GLY A 410 -17.56 -12.47 -4.83
CA GLY A 410 -18.33 -11.34 -4.29
C GLY A 410 -17.61 -9.99 -4.40
N THR A 411 -16.36 -9.99 -4.85
CA THR A 411 -15.52 -8.79 -5.01
C THR A 411 -15.91 -8.05 -6.28
N PHE A 412 -16.73 -7.01 -6.14
CA PHE A 412 -17.14 -6.13 -7.24
C PHE A 412 -16.81 -4.67 -6.92
N GLY A 413 -16.48 -3.88 -7.94
CA GLY A 413 -16.29 -2.43 -7.81
C GLY A 413 -14.91 -1.94 -8.24
N PHE A 414 -14.55 -0.73 -7.83
CA PHE A 414 -13.32 -0.04 -8.24
C PHE A 414 -12.05 -0.52 -7.49
N ASP A 415 -12.21 -1.37 -6.46
CA ASP A 415 -11.13 -1.78 -5.54
C ASP A 415 -10.68 -3.24 -5.74
N VAL A 416 -11.06 -3.89 -6.85
CA VAL A 416 -10.83 -5.32 -7.08
C VAL A 416 -9.35 -5.68 -6.98
N SER A 417 -8.46 -5.00 -7.71
CA SER A 417 -7.02 -5.32 -7.69
C SER A 417 -6.40 -5.24 -6.29
N GLU A 418 -6.79 -4.26 -5.51
CA GLU A 418 -6.30 -4.07 -4.14
C GLU A 418 -6.83 -5.15 -3.19
N GLN A 419 -8.11 -5.53 -3.33
CA GLN A 419 -8.70 -6.61 -2.55
C GLN A 419 -8.05 -7.96 -2.89
N LEU A 420 -7.74 -8.20 -4.17
CA LEU A 420 -7.02 -9.41 -4.61
C LEU A 420 -5.60 -9.45 -4.04
N ALA A 421 -4.86 -8.33 -4.09
CA ALA A 421 -3.52 -8.25 -3.50
C ALA A 421 -3.55 -8.49 -1.98
N ARG A 422 -4.53 -7.95 -1.26
CA ARG A 422 -4.72 -8.25 0.17
C ARG A 422 -4.97 -9.74 0.40
N ILE A 423 -5.93 -10.34 -0.32
CA ILE A 423 -6.25 -11.76 -0.17
C ILE A 423 -5.00 -12.61 -0.43
N ARG A 424 -4.24 -12.30 -1.47
CA ARG A 424 -2.96 -12.97 -1.80
C ARG A 424 -1.96 -12.90 -0.64
N SER A 425 -1.75 -11.70 -0.08
CA SER A 425 -0.85 -11.51 1.07
C SER A 425 -1.31 -12.30 2.31
N ASP A 426 -2.61 -12.36 2.56
CA ASP A 426 -3.16 -13.07 3.72
C ASP A 426 -3.04 -14.59 3.54
N LEU A 427 -3.24 -15.10 2.32
CA LEU A 427 -2.99 -16.49 1.96
C LEU A 427 -1.51 -16.86 2.13
N ALA A 428 -0.58 -16.03 1.65
CA ALA A 428 0.85 -16.27 1.79
C ALA A 428 1.28 -16.38 3.27
N THR A 429 0.83 -15.42 4.10
CA THR A 429 1.06 -15.44 5.55
C THR A 429 0.53 -16.73 6.17
N ARG A 430 -0.67 -17.15 5.78
CA ARG A 430 -1.31 -18.33 6.33
C ARG A 430 -0.57 -19.62 5.97
N LEU A 431 -0.09 -19.74 4.74
CA LEU A 431 0.70 -20.89 4.29
C LEU A 431 2.04 -20.95 5.02
N ASN A 432 2.73 -19.81 5.18
CA ASN A 432 3.96 -19.73 5.97
C ASN A 432 3.71 -20.10 7.44
N ASP A 433 2.67 -19.57 8.08
CA ASP A 433 2.35 -19.91 9.48
C ASP A 433 2.07 -21.41 9.69
N ARG A 434 1.60 -22.11 8.64
CA ARG A 434 1.25 -23.53 8.72
C ARG A 434 2.40 -24.47 8.38
N TYR A 435 3.30 -24.08 7.46
CA TYR A 435 4.33 -24.98 6.92
C TYR A 435 5.76 -24.42 6.94
N GLY A 436 5.93 -23.16 7.31
CA GLY A 436 7.21 -22.44 7.41
C GLY A 436 8.07 -22.84 8.61
#